data_AF-A0A0R2QWR6-F1
#
_entry.id   AF-A0A0R2QWR6-F1
#
_cell.length_a   1.000
_cell.length_b   1.000
_cell.length_c   1.000
_cell.angle_alpha   90.00
_cell.angle_beta   90.00
_cell.angle_gamma   90.00
#
_symmetry.space_group_name_H-M   'P 1'
#
loop_
_entity.id
_entity.type
_entity.pdbx_description
1 polymer ?
#
loop_
_entity_poly.entity_id
_entity_poly.type
_entity_poly.pdbx_seq_one_letter_code
_entity_poly.pdbx_strand_id
1 'polypeptide(L)'
;KAQQDSLLGAVEKGVITLIGATTENPSFEVISALLSRSQVYILESLSKDDLQELLERALNHDEVLRKLKITLKETESLIQISGGDARKLLNILELVVSSIDKKEIVITNDLVVETAQQNIVRYDKNGEQHYDIISAFIKSIRGSDPNGAVYWLARMIEGGEDVKFIARRLLILASEDIGNANPTALIIANNCFQAVNVIGYPESRITLSQTVIYLACSSKSNSSYLAINQAQEEVRNSGNLSVPLHLRDSPTKLMKELGYGKDYLYSHNKPTDNQEFLPEEISGKSFYKPSNNSKENGFREGLKNLWEGKYNY
;
A
#
# COMPACT_ATOMS: atom_id res chain seq x y z
N LYS A 1 -8.63 9.85 -12.82
CA LYS A 1 -9.10 9.66 -14.21
C LYS A 1 -10.19 10.67 -14.59
N ALA A 2 -11.40 10.62 -14.03
CA ALA A 2 -12.46 11.60 -14.36
C ALA A 2 -12.08 13.09 -14.16
N GLN A 3 -11.30 13.41 -13.12
CA GLN A 3 -10.76 14.76 -12.89
C GLN A 3 -9.68 15.19 -13.91
N GLN A 4 -9.00 14.23 -14.54
CA GLN A 4 -8.00 14.51 -15.57
C GLN A 4 -8.68 14.70 -16.95
N ASP A 5 -9.71 13.90 -17.24
CA ASP A 5 -10.50 14.03 -18.48
C ASP A 5 -11.16 15.42 -18.61
N SER A 6 -11.58 16.03 -17.49
CA SER A 6 -12.19 17.37 -17.51
C SER A 6 -11.24 18.48 -17.98
N LEU A 7 -9.92 18.27 -17.94
CA LEU A 7 -8.92 19.26 -18.38
C LEU A 7 -8.62 19.16 -19.88
N LEU A 8 -8.95 18.03 -20.53
CA LEU A 8 -8.56 17.74 -21.91
C LEU A 8 -9.07 18.80 -22.89
N GLY A 9 -10.35 19.15 -22.80
CA GLY A 9 -10.97 20.12 -23.70
C GLY A 9 -10.40 21.54 -23.57
N ALA A 10 -9.88 21.91 -22.39
CA ALA A 10 -9.23 23.21 -22.17
C ALA A 10 -7.80 23.22 -22.72
N VAL A 11 -7.07 22.11 -22.61
CA VAL A 11 -5.73 21.92 -23.18
C VAL A 11 -5.79 21.93 -24.72
N GLU A 12 -6.74 21.21 -25.32
CA GLU A 12 -6.88 21.12 -26.78
C GLU A 12 -7.27 22.45 -27.43
N LYS A 13 -8.09 23.25 -26.75
CA LYS A 13 -8.49 24.58 -27.23
C LYS A 13 -7.43 25.66 -26.96
N GLY A 14 -6.31 25.31 -26.31
CA GLY A 14 -5.26 26.24 -25.93
C GLY A 14 -5.69 27.26 -24.86
N VAL A 15 -6.75 26.97 -24.10
CA VAL A 15 -7.26 27.86 -23.04
C VAL A 15 -6.29 27.86 -21.84
N ILE A 16 -5.60 26.75 -21.62
CA ILE A 16 -4.60 26.58 -20.55
C ILE A 16 -3.34 25.92 -21.10
N THR A 17 -2.20 26.24 -20.49
CA THR A 17 -0.98 25.43 -20.57
C THR A 17 -0.90 24.55 -19.32
N LEU A 18 -0.96 23.23 -19.49
CA LEU A 18 -0.91 22.29 -18.38
C LEU A 18 0.55 21.95 -18.04
N ILE A 19 0.96 22.21 -16.80
CA ILE A 19 2.25 21.77 -16.25
C ILE A 19 1.93 20.83 -15.08
N GLY A 20 2.20 19.54 -15.27
CA GLY A 20 2.03 18.51 -14.23
C GLY A 20 3.38 18.08 -13.67
N ALA A 21 3.44 17.83 -12.37
CA ALA A 21 4.61 17.28 -11.69
C ALA A 21 4.23 16.00 -10.94
N THR A 22 5.08 14.98 -11.03
CA THR A 22 4.89 13.68 -10.36
C THR A 22 6.25 13.06 -10.03
N THR A 23 6.33 12.33 -8.92
CA THR A 23 7.48 11.47 -8.58
C THR A 23 7.30 10.05 -9.10
N GLU A 24 6.06 9.67 -9.41
CA GLU A 24 5.71 8.37 -9.99
C GLU A 24 5.83 8.40 -11.51
N ASN A 25 6.01 7.23 -12.12
CA ASN A 25 6.12 7.12 -13.56
C ASN A 25 4.81 7.60 -14.24
N PRO A 26 4.87 8.65 -15.09
CA PRO A 26 3.69 9.28 -15.67
C PRO A 26 2.76 8.32 -16.42
N SER A 27 3.29 7.22 -16.99
CA SER A 27 2.50 6.25 -17.75
C SER A 27 1.48 5.48 -16.92
N PHE A 28 1.64 5.43 -15.59
CA PHE A 28 0.71 4.75 -14.68
C PHE A 28 -0.35 5.68 -14.10
N GLU A 29 0.02 6.92 -13.80
CA GLU A 29 -0.82 7.87 -13.04
C GLU A 29 -1.56 8.90 -13.93
N VAL A 30 -1.08 9.12 -15.16
CA VAL A 30 -1.68 10.07 -16.10
C VAL A 30 -2.43 9.32 -17.21
N ILE A 31 -3.65 9.77 -17.51
CA ILE A 31 -4.43 9.20 -18.62
C ILE A 31 -3.71 9.37 -19.96
N SER A 32 -3.80 8.36 -20.82
CA SER A 32 -3.12 8.34 -22.12
C SER A 32 -3.47 9.54 -23.00
N ALA A 33 -4.71 10.06 -22.89
CA ALA A 33 -5.16 11.22 -23.66
C ALA A 33 -4.44 12.53 -23.30
N LEU A 34 -4.09 12.74 -22.03
CA LEU A 34 -3.30 13.89 -21.60
C LEU A 34 -1.82 13.69 -21.92
N LEU A 35 -1.30 12.48 -21.72
CA LEU A 35 0.10 12.15 -22.06
C LEU A 35 0.39 12.40 -23.54
N SER A 36 -0.53 12.06 -24.44
CA SER A 36 -0.33 12.28 -25.87
C SER A 36 -0.31 13.78 -26.28
N ARG A 37 -0.68 14.68 -25.38
CA ARG A 37 -0.71 16.14 -25.57
C ARG A 37 0.29 16.87 -24.67
N SER A 38 1.11 16.12 -23.93
CA SER A 38 2.08 16.66 -22.97
C SER A 38 3.48 16.24 -23.36
N GLN A 39 4.45 17.13 -23.16
CA GLN A 39 5.86 16.75 -23.23
C GLN A 39 6.28 16.22 -21.86
N VAL A 40 6.99 15.09 -21.85
CA VAL A 40 7.51 14.47 -20.63
C VAL A 40 8.97 14.85 -20.48
N TYR A 41 9.28 15.51 -19.37
CA TYR A 41 10.64 15.84 -18.97
C TYR A 41 11.01 15.01 -17.74
N ILE A 42 12.15 14.34 -17.81
CA ILE A 42 12.73 13.64 -16.66
C ILE A 42 13.61 14.66 -15.93
N LEU A 43 13.29 14.90 -14.67
CA LEU A 43 14.12 15.73 -13.80
C LEU A 43 14.94 14.80 -12.91
N GLU A 44 16.24 15.02 -12.91
CA GLU A 44 17.16 14.31 -12.04
C GLU A 44 17.29 15.04 -10.70
N SER A 45 17.75 14.31 -9.67
CA SER A 45 18.09 14.92 -8.40
C SER A 45 19.25 15.89 -8.55
N LEU A 46 19.27 16.95 -7.74
CA LEU A 46 20.33 17.94 -7.80
C LEU A 46 21.68 17.36 -7.39
N SER A 47 22.73 17.77 -8.09
CA SER A 47 24.10 17.41 -7.73
C SER A 47 24.55 18.13 -6.45
N LYS A 48 25.68 17.70 -5.89
CA LYS A 48 26.27 18.38 -4.72
C LYS A 48 26.56 19.85 -5.01
N ASP A 49 27.08 20.15 -6.21
CA ASP A 49 27.44 21.50 -6.61
C ASP A 49 26.20 22.39 -6.78
N ASP A 50 25.12 21.84 -7.37
CA ASP A 50 23.84 22.56 -7.50
C ASP A 50 23.23 22.89 -6.13
N LEU A 51 23.29 21.94 -5.19
CA LEU A 51 22.79 22.16 -3.82
C LEU A 51 23.64 23.19 -3.08
N GLN A 52 24.95 23.23 -3.34
CA GLN A 52 25.84 24.21 -2.74
C GLN A 52 25.55 25.62 -3.28
N GLU A 53 25.36 25.75 -4.60
CA GLU A 53 24.90 27.00 -5.22
C GLU A 53 23.54 27.44 -4.67
N LEU A 54 22.61 26.50 -4.47
CA LEU A 54 21.30 26.79 -3.89
C LEU A 54 21.39 27.35 -2.46
N LEU A 55 22.30 26.83 -1.62
CA LEU A 55 22.54 27.36 -0.28
C LEU A 55 23.07 28.79 -0.33
N GLU A 56 24.08 29.05 -1.15
CA GLU A 56 24.62 30.40 -1.33
C GLU A 56 23.55 31.37 -1.84
N ARG A 57 22.74 30.92 -2.80
CA ARG A 57 21.64 31.70 -3.34
C ARG A 57 20.60 32.03 -2.27
N ALA A 58 20.22 31.05 -1.44
CA ALA A 58 19.28 31.26 -0.35
C ALA A 58 19.80 32.30 0.65
N LEU A 59 21.07 32.22 1.05
CA LEU A 59 21.65 33.17 2.01
C LEU A 59 21.77 34.60 1.46
N ASN A 60 22.06 34.74 0.16
CA ASN A 60 22.30 36.05 -0.45
C ASN A 60 21.01 36.74 -0.93
N HIS A 61 20.01 35.98 -1.36
CA HIS A 61 18.83 36.53 -2.04
C HIS A 61 17.52 36.43 -1.25
N ASP A 62 17.42 35.54 -0.26
CA ASP A 62 16.20 35.44 0.55
C ASP A 62 16.01 36.66 1.45
N GLU A 63 14.79 37.16 1.55
CA GLU A 63 14.49 38.42 2.26
C GLU A 63 14.66 38.32 3.78
N VAL A 64 14.57 37.11 4.34
CA VAL A 64 14.72 36.82 5.76
C VAL A 64 16.16 36.44 6.06
N LEU A 65 16.71 35.45 5.35
CA LEU A 65 18.05 34.91 5.64
C LEU A 65 19.15 35.94 5.43
N ARG A 66 19.06 36.82 4.40
CA ARG A 66 20.08 37.85 4.14
C ARG A 66 20.23 38.89 5.25
N LYS A 67 19.22 39.03 6.11
CA LYS A 67 19.24 39.96 7.25
C LYS A 67 19.97 39.35 8.46
N LEU A 68 20.14 38.03 8.48
CA LEU A 68 20.81 37.30 9.53
C LEU A 68 22.30 37.17 9.18
N LYS A 69 23.16 37.20 10.20
CA LYS A 69 24.60 36.91 10.01
C LYS A 69 24.81 35.41 10.07
N ILE A 70 24.59 34.73 8.94
CA ILE A 70 24.77 33.28 8.81
C ILE A 70 26.12 32.98 8.16
N THR A 71 26.90 32.10 8.77
CA THR A 71 28.14 31.56 8.21
C THR A 71 28.01 30.05 8.05
N LEU A 72 28.11 29.55 6.82
CA LEU A 72 28.22 28.11 6.53
C LEU A 72 29.68 27.70 6.70
N LYS A 73 30.02 27.09 7.84
CA LYS A 73 31.38 26.58 8.07
C LYS A 73 31.57 25.22 7.42
N GLU A 74 30.52 24.40 7.45
CA GLU A 74 30.46 23.07 6.86
C GLU A 74 29.07 22.86 6.26
N THR A 75 28.99 22.16 5.13
CA THR A 75 27.74 21.98 4.36
C THR A 75 27.46 20.52 4.02
N GLU A 76 28.40 19.62 4.29
CA GLU A 76 28.33 18.21 3.93
C GLU A 76 27.08 17.56 4.51
N SER A 77 26.77 17.81 5.79
CA SER A 77 25.60 17.22 6.43
C SER A 77 24.29 17.78 5.88
N LEU A 78 24.20 19.06 5.54
CA LEU A 78 23.01 19.64 4.90
C LEU A 78 22.72 18.97 3.55
N ILE A 79 23.75 18.84 2.73
CA ILE A 79 23.67 18.24 1.39
C ILE A 79 23.39 16.74 1.49
N GLN A 80 24.05 16.03 2.41
CA GLN A 80 23.86 14.60 2.59
C GLN A 80 22.44 14.26 3.05
N ILE A 81 21.88 15.03 4.00
CA ILE A 81 20.53 14.78 4.52
C ILE A 81 19.46 15.17 3.49
N SER A 82 19.70 16.17 2.63
CA SER A 82 18.76 16.56 1.59
C SER A 82 18.61 15.50 0.50
N GLY A 83 19.66 14.72 0.23
CA GLY A 83 19.64 13.62 -0.73
C GLY A 83 19.30 14.06 -2.16
N GLY A 84 19.71 15.26 -2.55
CA GLY A 84 19.41 15.81 -3.89
C GLY A 84 18.08 16.58 -4.00
N ASP A 85 17.30 16.70 -2.91
CA ASP A 85 16.05 17.46 -2.87
C ASP A 85 16.27 18.89 -2.33
N ALA A 86 16.11 19.89 -3.22
CA ALA A 86 16.21 21.32 -2.91
C ALA A 86 15.32 21.77 -1.75
N ARG A 87 14.08 21.29 -1.71
CA ARG A 87 13.10 21.68 -0.69
C ARG A 87 13.50 21.10 0.66
N LYS A 88 13.98 19.85 0.71
CA LYS A 88 14.52 19.28 1.97
C LYS A 88 15.72 20.07 2.47
N LEU A 89 16.64 20.44 1.58
CA LEU A 89 17.82 21.24 1.93
C LEU A 89 17.43 22.56 2.60
N LEU A 90 16.54 23.32 1.96
CA LEU A 90 16.09 24.62 2.46
C LEU A 90 15.30 24.49 3.78
N ASN A 91 14.47 23.47 3.92
CA ASN A 91 13.76 23.21 5.17
C ASN A 91 14.71 22.91 6.34
N ILE A 92 15.78 22.14 6.11
CA ILE A 92 16.78 21.85 7.15
C ILE A 92 17.57 23.12 7.49
N LEU A 93 17.93 23.90 6.47
CA LEU A 93 18.59 25.20 6.68
C LEU A 93 17.72 26.13 7.54
N GLU A 94 16.43 26.29 7.19
CA GLU A 94 15.47 27.08 7.95
C GLU A 94 15.33 26.58 9.40
N LEU A 95 15.25 25.26 9.59
CA LEU A 95 15.17 24.65 10.90
C LEU A 95 16.40 24.95 11.77
N VAL A 96 17.60 24.83 11.20
CA VAL A 96 18.85 25.11 11.90
C VAL A 96 18.97 26.61 12.22
N VAL A 97 18.55 27.48 11.31
CA VAL A 97 18.57 28.93 11.53
C VAL A 97 17.57 29.34 12.61
N SER A 98 16.36 28.79 12.59
CA SER A 98 15.29 29.12 13.54
C SER A 98 15.51 28.54 14.94
N SER A 99 16.33 27.49 15.09
CA SER A 99 16.66 26.92 16.40
C SER A 99 17.67 27.76 17.20
N ILE A 100 18.26 28.80 16.59
CA ILE A 100 19.35 29.59 17.19
C ILE A 100 18.88 31.03 17.43
N ASP A 101 18.66 31.38 18.69
CA ASP A 101 18.28 32.75 19.10
C ASP A 101 19.52 33.64 19.32
N LYS A 102 20.37 33.78 18.30
CA LYS A 102 21.60 34.58 18.34
C LYS A 102 21.70 35.54 17.15
N LYS A 103 22.40 36.66 17.36
CA LYS A 103 22.71 37.66 16.30
C LYS A 103 23.66 37.13 15.22
N GLU A 104 24.40 36.06 15.50
CA GLU A 104 25.35 35.43 14.59
C GLU A 104 25.18 33.91 14.67
N ILE A 105 25.01 33.29 13.50
CA ILE A 105 24.65 31.89 13.33
C ILE A 105 25.77 31.23 12.56
N VAL A 106 26.44 30.26 13.18
CA VAL A 106 27.50 29.46 12.53
C VAL A 106 26.97 28.05 12.36
N ILE A 107 26.77 27.64 11.10
CA ILE A 107 26.26 26.31 10.76
C ILE A 107 27.44 25.37 10.56
N THR A 108 27.43 24.26 11.31
CA THR A 108 28.43 23.18 11.30
C THR A 108 27.73 21.84 11.08
N ASN A 109 28.49 20.83 10.66
CA ASN A 109 27.95 19.49 10.44
C ASN A 109 27.35 18.92 11.74
N ASP A 110 28.03 19.08 12.88
CA ASP A 110 27.53 18.61 14.18
C ASP A 110 26.20 19.28 14.57
N LEU A 111 26.07 20.58 14.37
CA LEU A 111 24.84 21.32 14.68
C LEU A 111 23.68 20.92 13.76
N VAL A 112 23.98 20.69 12.48
CA VAL A 112 22.99 20.20 11.52
C VAL A 112 22.56 18.80 11.91
N VAL A 113 23.50 17.92 12.27
CA VAL A 113 23.21 16.56 12.70
C VAL A 113 22.44 16.56 14.01
N GLU A 114 22.77 17.39 15.01
CA GLU A 114 22.04 17.47 16.27
C GLU A 114 20.61 17.97 16.07
N THR A 115 20.44 19.04 15.31
CA THR A 115 19.12 19.64 15.00
C THR A 115 18.29 18.68 14.14
N ALA A 116 18.92 18.01 13.18
CA ALA A 116 18.28 17.01 12.36
C ALA A 116 17.99 15.74 13.16
N GLN A 117 18.86 15.27 14.07
CA GLN A 117 18.68 14.08 14.92
C GLN A 117 17.56 14.25 15.94
N GLN A 118 17.40 15.44 16.53
CA GLN A 118 16.20 15.75 17.33
C GLN A 118 14.90 15.62 16.50
N ASN A 119 14.99 15.69 15.16
CA ASN A 119 13.91 15.43 14.21
C ASN A 119 14.02 14.08 13.42
N ILE A 120 15.14 13.35 13.46
CA ILE A 120 15.39 12.07 12.75
C ILE A 120 15.20 10.88 13.70
N VAL A 121 15.42 11.06 15.01
CA VAL A 121 14.79 10.18 16.02
C VAL A 121 13.26 10.17 15.84
N ARG A 122 12.73 11.20 15.16
CA ARG A 122 11.37 11.23 14.65
C ARG A 122 11.17 10.48 13.33
N TYR A 123 12.03 10.51 12.29
CA TYR A 123 11.91 9.50 11.21
C TYR A 123 13.06 9.34 10.22
N ASP A 124 13.31 8.07 9.86
CA ASP A 124 13.96 7.63 8.63
C ASP A 124 12.91 6.92 7.74
N LYS A 125 12.46 7.62 6.68
CA LYS A 125 11.44 7.14 5.74
C LYS A 125 12.00 6.32 4.59
N ASN A 126 13.32 6.24 4.43
CA ASN A 126 13.98 5.67 3.25
C ASN A 126 15.05 4.59 3.58
N GLY A 127 15.35 4.34 4.85
CA GLY A 127 16.28 3.29 5.27
C GLY A 127 15.62 1.96 5.66
N GLU A 128 16.48 0.98 5.96
CA GLU A 128 16.18 -0.36 6.51
C GLU A 128 15.14 -0.31 7.65
N GLN A 129 15.15 0.76 8.45
CA GLN A 129 14.22 0.96 9.56
C GLN A 129 12.74 1.08 9.15
N HIS A 130 12.43 1.64 7.97
CA HIS A 130 11.04 1.70 7.49
C HIS A 130 10.48 0.28 7.32
N TYR A 131 11.26 -0.60 6.67
CA TYR A 131 10.88 -2.00 6.45
C TYR A 131 10.77 -2.77 7.77
N ASP A 132 11.69 -2.53 8.71
CA ASP A 132 11.66 -3.18 10.01
C ASP A 132 10.45 -2.75 10.85
N ILE A 133 10.12 -1.47 10.86
CA ILE A 133 8.97 -0.95 11.62
C ILE A 133 7.67 -1.49 11.06
N ILE A 134 7.45 -1.44 9.73
CA ILE A 134 6.22 -1.98 9.14
C ILE A 134 6.14 -3.51 9.28
N SER A 135 7.29 -4.18 9.21
CA SER A 135 7.41 -5.62 9.46
C SER A 135 7.02 -5.97 10.90
N ALA A 136 7.54 -5.25 11.88
CA ALA A 136 7.23 -5.41 13.29
C ALA A 136 5.75 -5.09 13.60
N PHE A 137 5.20 -4.06 12.97
CA PHE A 137 3.79 -3.70 13.04
C PHE A 137 2.88 -4.85 12.60
N ILE A 138 3.12 -5.39 11.40
CA ILE A 138 2.33 -6.49 10.83
C ILE A 138 2.49 -7.77 11.66
N LYS A 139 3.72 -8.09 12.08
CA LYS A 139 3.98 -9.25 12.95
C LYS A 139 3.30 -9.13 14.31
N SER A 140 3.20 -7.93 14.88
CA SER A 140 2.51 -7.71 16.16
C SER A 140 1.01 -7.98 16.04
N ILE A 141 0.38 -7.48 14.97
CA ILE A 141 -1.04 -7.73 14.70
C ILE A 141 -1.27 -9.23 14.45
N ARG A 142 -0.44 -9.86 13.61
CA ARG A 142 -0.47 -11.31 13.33
C ARG A 142 -0.29 -12.14 14.60
N GLY A 143 0.64 -11.74 15.46
CA GLY A 143 0.90 -12.32 16.78
C GLY A 143 -0.18 -12.04 17.83
N SER A 144 -1.23 -11.30 17.47
CA SER A 144 -2.33 -10.93 18.35
C SER A 144 -1.91 -10.09 19.57
N ASP A 145 -0.87 -9.25 19.42
CA ASP A 145 -0.47 -8.28 20.44
C ASP A 145 -0.94 -6.85 20.05
N PRO A 146 -2.05 -6.36 20.65
CA PRO A 146 -2.53 -5.01 20.38
C PRO A 146 -1.58 -3.93 20.92
N ASN A 147 -0.79 -4.21 21.95
CA ASN A 147 0.11 -3.21 22.54
C ASN A 147 1.32 -2.96 21.61
N GLY A 148 1.98 -4.04 21.19
CA GLY A 148 3.05 -3.96 20.19
C GLY A 148 2.55 -3.32 18.90
N ALA A 149 1.36 -3.72 18.42
CA ALA A 149 0.79 -3.17 17.20
C ALA A 149 0.54 -1.66 17.28
N VAL A 150 -0.05 -1.15 18.37
CA VAL A 150 -0.28 0.29 18.54
C VAL A 150 1.03 1.05 18.77
N TYR A 151 2.03 0.46 19.44
CA TYR A 151 3.35 1.07 19.58
C TYR A 151 4.03 1.27 18.23
N TRP A 152 4.06 0.24 17.38
CA TRP A 152 4.64 0.36 16.03
C TRP A 152 3.83 1.29 15.12
N LEU A 153 2.50 1.33 15.29
CA LEU A 153 1.66 2.37 14.66
C LEU A 153 2.12 3.77 15.05
N ALA A 154 2.27 4.03 16.35
CA ALA A 154 2.69 5.33 16.87
C ALA A 154 4.08 5.70 16.34
N ARG A 155 5.03 4.75 16.30
CA ARG A 155 6.36 4.95 15.70
C ARG A 155 6.30 5.35 14.23
N MET A 156 5.41 4.74 13.44
CA MET A 156 5.19 5.16 12.04
C MET A 156 4.55 6.54 11.95
N ILE A 157 3.57 6.86 12.81
CA ILE A 157 2.85 8.14 12.77
C ILE A 157 3.72 9.31 13.22
N GLU A 158 4.45 9.18 14.33
CA GLU A 158 5.46 10.15 14.77
C GLU A 158 6.60 10.25 13.75
N GLY A 159 6.79 9.16 13.01
CA GLY A 159 7.53 9.09 11.78
C GLY A 159 7.08 10.02 10.66
N GLY A 160 5.82 10.39 10.64
CA GLY A 160 5.24 10.98 9.45
C GLY A 160 5.19 9.97 8.29
N GLU A 161 5.08 8.67 8.57
CA GLU A 161 4.66 7.68 7.58
C GLU A 161 3.36 8.12 6.91
N ASP A 162 3.19 7.79 5.63
CA ASP A 162 1.91 8.05 4.97
C ASP A 162 0.81 7.21 5.65
N VAL A 163 -0.17 7.88 6.27
CA VAL A 163 -1.32 7.22 6.90
C VAL A 163 -2.09 6.33 5.92
N LYS A 164 -2.09 6.67 4.62
CA LYS A 164 -2.69 5.82 3.58
C LYS A 164 -1.88 4.56 3.34
N PHE A 165 -0.54 4.62 3.44
CA PHE A 165 0.32 3.44 3.39
C PHE A 165 0.00 2.48 4.53
N ILE A 166 -0.09 2.97 5.76
CA ILE A 166 -0.46 2.15 6.94
C ILE A 166 -1.83 1.50 6.71
N ALA A 167 -2.83 2.27 6.27
CA ALA A 167 -4.17 1.76 6.02
C ALA A 167 -4.22 0.70 4.90
N ARG A 168 -3.43 0.84 3.82
CA ARG A 168 -3.28 -0.21 2.78
C ARG A 168 -2.75 -1.52 3.38
N ARG A 169 -1.77 -1.44 4.28
CA ARG A 169 -1.18 -2.61 4.93
C ARG A 169 -2.18 -3.33 5.84
N LEU A 170 -3.05 -2.60 6.52
CA LEU A 170 -4.15 -3.17 7.32
C LEU A 170 -5.19 -3.89 6.45
N LEU A 171 -5.50 -3.34 5.27
CA LEU A 171 -6.43 -3.96 4.34
C LEU A 171 -5.93 -5.32 3.81
N ILE A 172 -4.63 -5.39 3.48
CA ILE A 172 -3.98 -6.65 3.07
C ILE A 172 -4.00 -7.65 4.24
N LEU A 173 -3.58 -7.21 5.43
CA LEU A 173 -3.52 -8.04 6.64
C LEU A 173 -4.88 -8.64 6.98
N ALA A 174 -5.97 -7.87 6.85
CA ALA A 174 -7.31 -8.35 7.13
C ALA A 174 -7.69 -9.58 6.29
N SER A 175 -7.20 -9.68 5.05
CA SER A 175 -7.40 -10.85 4.19
C SER A 175 -6.34 -11.95 4.36
N GLU A 176 -5.09 -11.57 4.66
CA GLU A 176 -3.95 -12.48 4.76
C GLU A 176 -3.89 -13.23 6.10
N ASP A 177 -4.08 -12.52 7.21
CA ASP A 177 -3.81 -13.02 8.56
C ASP A 177 -5.07 -13.28 9.40
N ILE A 178 -6.21 -12.71 9.01
CA ILE A 178 -7.51 -12.89 9.68
C ILE A 178 -8.48 -13.67 8.79
N GLY A 179 -8.64 -13.21 7.55
CA GLY A 179 -9.42 -13.88 6.52
C GLY A 179 -10.82 -14.25 7.00
N ASN A 180 -11.19 -15.50 6.75
CA ASN A 180 -12.51 -16.04 7.04
C ASN A 180 -12.76 -16.36 8.52
N ALA A 181 -11.73 -16.29 9.38
CA ALA A 181 -11.92 -16.43 10.82
C ALA A 181 -12.71 -15.26 11.42
N ASN A 182 -12.59 -14.07 10.81
CA ASN A 182 -13.44 -12.91 11.09
C ASN A 182 -13.61 -12.05 9.82
N PRO A 183 -14.61 -12.35 8.96
CA PRO A 183 -14.81 -11.61 7.70
C PRO A 183 -15.09 -10.11 7.88
N THR A 184 -15.59 -9.70 9.05
CA THR A 184 -15.83 -8.29 9.38
C THR A 184 -14.53 -7.47 9.45
N ALA A 185 -13.39 -8.11 9.67
CA ALA A 185 -12.08 -7.46 9.65
C ALA A 185 -11.79 -6.73 8.33
N LEU A 186 -12.14 -7.34 7.19
CA LEU A 186 -11.96 -6.73 5.88
C LEU A 186 -12.84 -5.47 5.71
N ILE A 187 -14.07 -5.52 6.22
CA ILE A 187 -15.00 -4.39 6.19
C ILE A 187 -14.46 -3.24 7.04
N ILE A 188 -14.01 -3.53 8.26
CA ILE A 188 -13.45 -2.51 9.15
C ILE A 188 -12.17 -1.91 8.57
N ALA A 189 -11.27 -2.72 8.02
CA ALA A 189 -10.05 -2.24 7.38
C ALA A 189 -10.35 -1.38 6.13
N ASN A 190 -11.35 -1.76 5.32
CA ASN A 190 -11.78 -0.95 4.18
C ASN A 190 -12.37 0.39 4.61
N ASN A 191 -13.25 0.39 5.62
CA ASN A 191 -13.83 1.62 6.15
C ASN A 191 -12.76 2.51 6.80
N CYS A 192 -11.76 1.92 7.45
CA CYS A 192 -10.58 2.63 7.95
C CYS A 192 -9.83 3.31 6.80
N PHE A 193 -9.52 2.58 5.73
CA PHE A 193 -8.86 3.13 4.56
C PHE A 193 -9.64 4.31 3.94
N GLN A 194 -10.96 4.17 3.80
CA GLN A 194 -11.81 5.26 3.32
C GLN A 194 -11.80 6.47 4.27
N ALA A 195 -11.97 6.24 5.57
CA ALA A 195 -11.95 7.30 6.57
C ALA A 195 -10.60 8.04 6.61
N VAL A 196 -9.47 7.33 6.52
CA VAL A 196 -8.13 7.94 6.45
C VAL A 196 -8.00 8.86 5.24
N ASN A 197 -8.54 8.46 4.07
CA ASN A 197 -8.51 9.28 2.87
C ASN A 197 -9.35 10.56 2.97
N VAL A 198 -10.43 10.54 3.74
CA VAL A 198 -11.35 11.69 3.90
C VAL A 198 -10.89 12.61 5.03
N ILE A 199 -10.44 12.06 6.16
CA ILE A 199 -10.12 12.81 7.38
C ILE A 199 -8.71 13.40 7.33
N GLY A 200 -7.71 12.65 6.87
CA GLY A 200 -6.31 13.08 6.90
C GLY A 200 -5.68 13.07 8.31
N TYR A 201 -4.44 13.54 8.41
CA TYR A 201 -3.69 13.66 9.68
C TYR A 201 -3.94 15.04 10.30
N PRO A 202 -4.07 15.17 11.65
CA PRO A 202 -3.78 14.17 12.68
C PRO A 202 -4.91 13.23 13.10
N GLU A 203 -6.17 13.53 12.81
CA GLU A 203 -7.33 12.82 13.38
C GLU A 203 -7.44 11.36 12.92
N SER A 204 -6.98 11.03 11.70
CA SER A 204 -6.96 9.66 11.18
C SER A 204 -6.19 8.65 12.05
N ARG A 205 -5.27 9.11 12.90
CA ARG A 205 -4.55 8.25 13.87
C ARG A 205 -5.49 7.50 14.82
N ILE A 206 -6.65 8.09 15.14
CA ILE A 206 -7.65 7.51 16.04
C ILE A 206 -8.31 6.31 15.36
N THR A 207 -8.78 6.50 14.12
CA THR A 207 -9.39 5.43 13.31
C THR A 207 -8.40 4.31 13.03
N LEU A 208 -7.15 4.66 12.70
CA LEU A 208 -6.07 3.68 12.53
C LEU A 208 -5.87 2.84 13.80
N SER A 209 -5.74 3.48 14.96
CA SER A 209 -5.53 2.77 16.23
C SER A 209 -6.69 1.83 16.56
N GLN A 210 -7.94 2.29 16.39
CA GLN A 210 -9.12 1.45 16.59
C GLN A 210 -9.10 0.20 15.69
N THR A 211 -8.80 0.38 14.39
CA THR A 211 -8.70 -0.74 13.45
C THR A 211 -7.55 -1.68 13.80
N VAL A 212 -6.38 -1.16 14.15
CA VAL A 212 -5.22 -1.97 14.54
C VAL A 212 -5.54 -2.86 15.72
N ILE A 213 -6.15 -2.32 16.78
CA ILE A 213 -6.55 -3.08 17.96
C ILE A 213 -7.58 -4.14 17.59
N TYR A 214 -8.58 -3.80 16.77
CA TYR A 214 -9.58 -4.76 16.32
C TYR A 214 -8.96 -5.94 15.56
N LEU A 215 -8.04 -5.67 14.64
CA LEU A 215 -7.36 -6.70 13.85
C LEU A 215 -6.43 -7.55 14.75
N ALA A 216 -5.72 -6.92 15.69
CA ALA A 216 -4.87 -7.63 16.64
C ALA A 216 -5.67 -8.58 17.54
N CYS A 217 -6.86 -8.17 17.99
CA CYS A 217 -7.75 -9.00 18.82
C CYS A 217 -8.63 -9.99 18.03
N SER A 218 -8.61 -9.95 16.69
CA SER A 218 -9.42 -10.85 15.86
C SER A 218 -8.83 -12.26 15.78
N SER A 219 -9.70 -13.28 15.66
CA SER A 219 -9.27 -14.66 15.35
C SER A 219 -8.43 -14.68 14.08
N LYS A 220 -7.32 -15.42 14.09
CA LYS A 220 -6.36 -15.47 12.97
C LYS A 220 -6.64 -16.67 12.06
N SER A 221 -6.50 -16.45 10.76
CA SER A 221 -6.46 -17.50 9.76
C SER A 221 -5.86 -16.99 8.46
N ASN A 222 -4.91 -17.75 7.93
CA ASN A 222 -4.34 -17.56 6.60
C ASN A 222 -4.83 -18.62 5.59
N SER A 223 -5.91 -19.34 5.92
CA SER A 223 -6.45 -20.45 5.11
C SER A 223 -6.80 -20.02 3.68
N SER A 224 -7.44 -18.86 3.51
CA SER A 224 -7.81 -18.30 2.20
C SER A 224 -6.59 -17.81 1.43
N TYR A 225 -5.60 -17.25 2.12
CA TYR A 225 -4.33 -16.83 1.52
C TYR A 225 -3.53 -18.04 1.02
N LEU A 226 -3.43 -19.10 1.80
CA LEU A 226 -2.78 -20.34 1.37
C LEU A 226 -3.53 -21.02 0.23
N ALA A 227 -4.87 -20.98 0.24
CA ALA A 227 -5.68 -21.57 -0.81
C ALA A 227 -5.40 -20.99 -2.20
N ILE A 228 -5.35 -19.66 -2.33
CA ILE A 228 -5.04 -19.02 -3.61
C ILE A 228 -3.60 -19.29 -4.04
N ASN A 229 -2.64 -19.29 -3.11
CA ASN A 229 -1.24 -19.58 -3.41
C ASN A 229 -1.07 -21.01 -3.95
N GLN A 230 -1.71 -22.00 -3.32
CA GLN A 230 -1.67 -23.40 -3.74
C GLN A 230 -2.38 -23.60 -5.08
N ALA A 231 -3.51 -22.93 -5.32
CA ALA A 231 -4.20 -23.00 -6.60
C ALA A 231 -3.37 -22.38 -7.74
N GLN A 232 -2.71 -21.25 -7.49
CA GLN A 232 -1.82 -20.63 -8.47
C GLN A 232 -0.57 -21.48 -8.74
N GLU A 233 -0.03 -22.14 -7.72
CA GLU A 233 1.05 -23.10 -7.88
C GLU A 233 0.61 -24.29 -8.75
N GLU A 234 -0.61 -24.79 -8.52
CA GLU A 234 -1.14 -25.87 -9.34
C GLU A 234 -1.29 -25.47 -10.80
N VAL A 235 -1.84 -24.29 -11.08
CA VAL A 235 -1.97 -23.79 -12.46
C VAL A 235 -0.60 -23.68 -13.15
N ARG A 236 0.45 -23.29 -12.42
CA ARG A 236 1.82 -23.27 -12.96
C ARG A 236 2.35 -24.68 -13.28
N ASN A 237 1.96 -25.68 -12.49
CA ASN A 237 2.43 -27.06 -12.65
C ASN A 237 1.63 -27.86 -13.68
N SER A 238 0.30 -27.74 -13.67
CA SER A 238 -0.60 -28.47 -14.56
C SER A 238 -0.75 -27.84 -15.93
N GLY A 239 -0.34 -26.57 -16.09
CA GLY A 239 -0.56 -25.80 -17.30
C GLY A 239 -2.04 -25.47 -17.51
N ASN A 240 -2.42 -25.28 -18.77
CA ASN A 240 -3.75 -24.80 -19.16
C ASN A 240 -4.77 -25.94 -19.30
N LEU A 241 -5.10 -26.60 -18.18
CA LEU A 241 -6.14 -27.64 -18.16
C LEU A 241 -7.48 -27.08 -18.67
N SER A 242 -8.19 -27.88 -19.45
CA SER A 242 -9.45 -27.45 -20.05
C SER A 242 -10.57 -27.36 -19.02
N VAL A 243 -11.44 -26.36 -19.18
CA VAL A 243 -12.69 -26.29 -18.40
C VAL A 243 -13.55 -27.53 -18.74
N PRO A 244 -14.07 -28.27 -17.73
CA PRO A 244 -14.99 -29.39 -17.94
C PRO A 244 -16.20 -28.99 -18.82
N LEU A 245 -16.61 -29.87 -19.74
CA LEU A 245 -17.63 -29.56 -20.75
C LEU A 245 -18.96 -29.08 -20.14
N HIS A 246 -19.39 -29.71 -19.04
CA HIS A 246 -20.63 -29.36 -18.34
C HIS A 246 -20.56 -28.01 -17.61
N LEU A 247 -19.38 -27.42 -17.44
CA LEU A 247 -19.22 -26.06 -16.87
C LEU A 247 -19.02 -24.98 -17.93
N ARG A 248 -18.86 -25.36 -19.21
CA ARG A 248 -18.69 -24.40 -20.30
C ARG A 248 -20.01 -23.73 -20.63
N ASP A 249 -19.93 -22.45 -20.95
CA ASP A 249 -21.08 -21.72 -21.49
C ASP A 249 -21.41 -22.22 -22.92
N SER A 250 -22.69 -22.22 -23.26
CA SER A 250 -23.21 -22.73 -24.55
C SER A 250 -24.16 -21.73 -25.22
N PRO A 251 -23.72 -20.49 -25.53
CA PRO A 251 -24.61 -19.46 -26.05
C PRO A 251 -25.04 -19.71 -27.51
N THR A 252 -24.26 -20.45 -28.29
CA THR A 252 -24.56 -20.73 -29.71
C THR A 252 -25.13 -22.13 -29.93
N LYS A 253 -25.85 -22.34 -31.04
CA LYS A 253 -26.37 -23.66 -31.43
C LYS A 253 -25.24 -24.68 -31.62
N LEU A 254 -24.17 -24.28 -32.30
CA LEU A 254 -22.99 -25.12 -32.53
C LEU A 254 -22.37 -25.58 -31.20
N MET A 255 -22.25 -24.70 -30.20
CA MET A 255 -21.71 -25.08 -28.89
C MET A 255 -22.58 -26.10 -28.16
N LYS A 256 -23.92 -25.99 -28.28
CA LYS A 256 -24.84 -26.99 -27.73
C LYS A 256 -24.73 -28.34 -28.44
N GLU A 257 -24.56 -28.32 -29.77
CA GLU A 257 -24.31 -29.53 -30.58
C GLU A 257 -22.98 -30.20 -30.19
N LEU A 258 -21.96 -29.39 -29.85
CA LEU A 258 -20.67 -29.85 -29.32
C LEU A 258 -20.71 -30.27 -27.83
N GLY A 259 -21.89 -30.24 -27.19
CA GLY A 259 -22.10 -30.72 -25.83
C GLY A 259 -21.64 -29.75 -24.72
N TYR A 260 -21.47 -28.46 -25.02
CA TYR A 260 -21.08 -27.47 -24.00
C TYR A 260 -22.27 -27.24 -23.06
N GLY A 261 -21.99 -27.18 -21.75
CA GLY A 261 -23.01 -27.04 -20.72
C GLY A 261 -23.96 -28.23 -20.61
N LYS A 262 -23.73 -29.29 -21.41
CA LYS A 262 -24.51 -30.52 -21.34
C LYS A 262 -24.27 -31.17 -19.98
N ASP A 263 -25.34 -31.69 -19.39
CA ASP A 263 -25.32 -32.39 -18.10
C ASP A 263 -24.95 -31.49 -16.89
N TYR A 264 -24.94 -30.15 -17.07
CA TYR A 264 -24.81 -29.22 -15.95
C TYR A 264 -25.98 -29.37 -14.96
N LEU A 265 -25.64 -29.60 -13.71
CA LEU A 265 -26.58 -29.70 -12.59
C LEU A 265 -26.66 -28.35 -11.88
N TYR A 266 -27.78 -27.66 -12.07
CA TYR A 266 -28.03 -26.38 -11.42
C TYR A 266 -28.25 -26.57 -9.91
N SER A 267 -27.30 -26.08 -9.12
CA SER A 267 -27.20 -26.37 -7.69
C SER A 267 -28.40 -25.89 -6.87
N HIS A 268 -29.16 -24.89 -7.29
CA HIS A 268 -30.40 -24.50 -6.59
C HIS A 268 -31.54 -25.52 -6.77
N ASN A 269 -31.53 -26.29 -7.86
CA ASN A 269 -32.52 -27.34 -8.12
C ASN A 269 -32.09 -28.67 -7.49
N LYS A 270 -30.77 -28.91 -7.42
CA LYS A 270 -30.17 -30.13 -6.85
C LYS A 270 -28.88 -29.77 -6.08
N PRO A 271 -28.98 -29.34 -4.82
CA PRO A 271 -27.85 -28.78 -4.07
C PRO A 271 -26.79 -29.80 -3.61
N THR A 272 -27.02 -31.11 -3.81
CA THR A 272 -26.21 -32.19 -3.22
C THR A 272 -25.62 -33.15 -4.25
N ASP A 273 -25.69 -32.83 -5.54
CA ASP A 273 -25.07 -33.69 -6.55
C ASP A 273 -23.55 -33.42 -6.57
N ASN A 274 -22.74 -34.47 -6.39
CA ASN A 274 -21.27 -34.49 -6.39
C ASN A 274 -20.65 -34.11 -7.77
N GLN A 275 -21.20 -33.10 -8.44
CA GLN A 275 -20.71 -32.58 -9.70
C GLN A 275 -19.23 -32.17 -9.57
N GLU A 276 -18.44 -32.51 -10.59
CA GLU A 276 -17.05 -32.09 -10.65
C GLU A 276 -16.96 -30.62 -11.10
N PHE A 277 -16.17 -29.81 -10.39
CA PHE A 277 -15.93 -28.41 -10.72
C PHE A 277 -14.49 -28.14 -11.16
N LEU A 278 -13.58 -29.07 -10.84
CA LEU A 278 -12.20 -29.04 -11.28
C LEU A 278 -12.03 -29.81 -12.61
N PRO A 279 -10.97 -29.56 -13.39
CA PRO A 279 -10.55 -30.47 -14.43
C PRO A 279 -10.36 -31.90 -13.90
N GLU A 280 -10.60 -32.90 -14.75
CA GLU A 280 -10.54 -34.32 -14.39
C GLU A 280 -9.19 -34.70 -13.79
N GLU A 281 -8.11 -34.13 -14.34
CA GLU A 281 -6.72 -34.40 -13.95
C GLU A 281 -6.39 -33.96 -12.51
N ILE A 282 -7.16 -33.00 -11.96
CA ILE A 282 -6.98 -32.49 -10.60
C ILE A 282 -8.25 -32.63 -9.76
N SER A 283 -9.16 -33.52 -10.18
CA SER A 283 -10.38 -33.86 -9.44
C SER A 283 -10.07 -34.26 -7.99
N GLY A 284 -10.90 -33.79 -7.05
CA GLY A 284 -10.74 -34.08 -5.62
C GLY A 284 -9.60 -33.33 -4.92
N LYS A 285 -8.83 -32.50 -5.63
CA LYS A 285 -7.79 -31.69 -5.01
C LYS A 285 -8.40 -30.57 -4.15
N SER A 286 -7.97 -30.49 -2.89
CA SER A 286 -8.43 -29.48 -1.94
C SER A 286 -7.40 -28.36 -1.75
N PHE A 287 -7.76 -27.14 -2.13
CA PHE A 287 -6.92 -25.94 -1.93
C PHE A 287 -7.29 -25.20 -0.64
N TYR A 288 -8.57 -25.10 -0.33
CA TYR A 288 -9.03 -24.43 0.88
C TYR A 288 -9.04 -25.41 2.04
N LYS A 289 -8.28 -25.11 3.10
CA LYS A 289 -8.27 -25.91 4.34
C LYS A 289 -8.66 -24.98 5.49
N PRO A 290 -9.92 -25.01 5.96
CA PRO A 290 -10.38 -24.13 7.03
C PRO A 290 -9.47 -24.29 8.26
N SER A 291 -9.08 -23.20 8.91
CA SER A 291 -8.26 -23.24 10.13
C SER A 291 -9.09 -23.65 11.35
N ASN A 292 -8.44 -23.97 12.47
CA ASN A 292 -9.11 -24.39 13.71
C ASN A 292 -9.57 -23.17 14.53
N ASN A 293 -10.62 -22.50 14.08
CA ASN A 293 -11.28 -21.41 14.79
C ASN A 293 -12.81 -21.57 14.68
N SER A 294 -13.56 -20.92 15.59
CA SER A 294 -15.02 -21.12 15.66
C SER A 294 -15.75 -20.86 14.34
N LYS A 295 -15.35 -19.85 13.56
CA LYS A 295 -16.04 -19.47 12.33
C LYS A 295 -15.76 -20.48 11.22
N GLU A 296 -14.48 -20.80 11.00
CA GLU A 296 -14.05 -21.73 9.97
C GLU A 296 -14.32 -23.20 10.31
N ASN A 297 -14.48 -23.54 11.58
CA ASN A 297 -15.00 -24.86 11.98
C ASN A 297 -16.43 -25.04 11.47
N GLY A 298 -17.26 -23.98 11.51
CA GLY A 298 -18.59 -24.00 10.88
C GLY A 298 -18.52 -24.23 9.37
N PHE A 299 -17.54 -23.65 8.70
CA PHE A 299 -17.31 -23.89 7.26
C PHE A 299 -16.88 -25.33 7.00
N ARG A 300 -15.96 -25.87 7.80
CA ARG A 300 -15.50 -27.26 7.69
C ARG A 300 -16.65 -28.24 7.79
N GLU A 301 -17.52 -28.10 8.80
CA GLU A 301 -18.65 -29.01 8.97
C GLU A 301 -19.68 -28.88 7.83
N GLY A 302 -19.95 -27.65 7.37
CA GLY A 302 -20.79 -27.44 6.19
C GLY A 302 -20.21 -28.09 4.93
N LEU A 303 -18.89 -27.94 4.70
CA LEU A 303 -18.20 -28.53 3.56
C LEU A 303 -18.10 -30.06 3.65
N LYS A 304 -17.90 -30.64 4.82
CA LYS A 304 -17.95 -32.10 5.03
C LYS A 304 -19.30 -32.68 4.63
N ASN A 305 -20.38 -32.03 5.07
CA ASN A 305 -21.74 -32.48 4.76
C ASN A 305 -22.07 -32.34 3.27
N LEU A 306 -21.58 -31.29 2.61
CA LEU A 306 -21.84 -31.05 1.19
C LEU A 306 -21.03 -31.95 0.26
N TRP A 307 -19.79 -32.30 0.63
CA TRP A 307 -18.86 -32.98 -0.26
C TRP A 307 -18.58 -34.43 0.12
N GLU A 308 -19.19 -34.94 1.20
CA GLU A 308 -19.23 -36.36 1.61
C GLU A 308 -17.87 -37.10 1.52
N GLY A 309 -16.76 -36.38 1.82
CA GLY A 309 -15.41 -36.94 1.80
C GLY A 309 -14.60 -36.71 0.51
N LYS A 310 -15.19 -36.18 -0.58
CA LYS A 310 -14.48 -35.89 -1.85
C LYS A 310 -13.15 -35.14 -1.65
N TYR A 311 -13.14 -34.18 -0.73
CA TYR A 311 -11.99 -33.34 -0.43
C TYR A 311 -11.35 -33.62 0.94
N ASN A 312 -11.83 -34.64 1.67
CA ASN A 312 -11.37 -35.01 3.02
C ASN A 312 -11.27 -33.83 4.01
N TYR A 313 -12.35 -33.03 4.10
CA TYR A 313 -12.48 -31.93 5.07
C TYR A 313 -12.56 -32.39 6.51
#